data_AF-A0A1M5EXC7-F1
#
_entry.id   AF-A0A1M5EXC7-F1
#
_cell.length_a   1.000
_cell.length_b   1.000
_cell.length_c   1.000
_cell.angle_alpha   90.00
_cell.angle_beta   90.00
_cell.angle_gamma   90.00
#
_symmetry.space_group_name_H-M   'P 1'
#
loop_
_entity.id
_entity.type
_entity.pdbx_description
1 polymer ?
#
loop_
_entity_poly.entity_id
_entity_poly.type
_entity_poly.pdbx_seq_one_letter_code
_entity_poly.pdbx_strand_id
1 'polypeptide(L)'
;MSTIYIDFTDIGDYEDFYAQLKEKIKLPEHFGDNLDALSDVVTGGLEMPLHIEFVNMTVDQLENFEDLLLTLEDAEEETEDFTFTYFLEQYEDDEGDIVEDEE
;
A
#
# COMPACT_ATOMS: atom_id res chain seq x y z
N MET A 1 -4.62 -2.35 -17.60
CA MET A 1 -4.09 -2.66 -16.28
C MET A 1 -3.29 -1.47 -15.83
N SER A 2 -3.79 -0.76 -14.84
CA SER A 2 -3.17 0.41 -14.24
C SER A 2 -2.46 -0.04 -12.97
N THR A 3 -1.22 0.39 -12.76
CA THR A 3 -0.46 0.09 -11.54
C THR A 3 -0.15 1.38 -10.82
N ILE A 4 -0.47 1.42 -9.54
CA ILE A 4 -0.31 2.59 -8.68
C ILE A 4 0.70 2.24 -7.59
N TYR A 5 1.79 2.99 -7.58
CA TYR A 5 2.83 2.86 -6.57
C TYR A 5 2.66 3.97 -5.52
N ILE A 6 2.53 3.57 -4.27
CA ILE A 6 2.49 4.46 -3.11
C ILE A 6 3.78 4.30 -2.32
N ASP A 7 4.52 5.39 -2.18
CA ASP A 7 5.81 5.39 -1.50
C ASP A 7 5.65 5.83 -0.05
N PHE A 8 5.88 4.91 0.89
CA PHE A 8 5.71 5.13 2.32
C PHE A 8 6.90 5.83 2.99
N THR A 9 7.95 6.21 2.24
CA THR A 9 9.11 6.95 2.79
C THR A 9 8.70 8.27 3.45
N ASP A 10 7.71 8.97 2.90
CA ASP A 10 7.25 10.30 3.38
C ASP A 10 5.81 10.24 3.94
N ILE A 11 5.27 9.05 4.23
CA ILE A 11 3.91 8.88 4.77
C ILE A 11 3.98 8.71 6.28
N GLY A 12 3.62 9.74 7.04
CA GLY A 12 3.54 9.65 8.51
C GLY A 12 2.18 9.15 9.00
N ASP A 13 1.11 9.51 8.29
CA ASP A 13 -0.26 9.25 8.69
C ASP A 13 -1.23 9.09 7.50
N TYR A 14 -2.52 8.90 7.81
CA TYR A 14 -3.55 8.71 6.81
C TYR A 14 -3.77 9.95 5.91
N GLU A 15 -3.57 11.16 6.42
CA GLU A 15 -3.72 12.37 5.59
C GLU A 15 -2.65 12.39 4.49
N ASP A 16 -1.40 12.06 4.82
CA ASP A 16 -0.30 11.94 3.85
C ASP A 16 -0.59 10.84 2.80
N PHE A 17 -1.09 9.69 3.26
CA PHE A 17 -1.47 8.59 2.37
C PHE A 17 -2.54 9.01 1.36
N TYR A 18 -3.66 9.60 1.82
CA TYR A 18 -4.73 10.02 0.93
C TYR A 18 -4.30 11.16 0.00
N ALA A 19 -3.42 12.04 0.45
CA ALA A 19 -2.82 13.06 -0.40
C ALA A 19 -2.05 12.43 -1.56
N GLN A 20 -1.14 11.49 -1.28
CA GLN A 20 -0.42 10.77 -2.34
C GLN A 20 -1.35 9.99 -3.26
N LEU A 21 -2.36 9.31 -2.72
CA LEU A 21 -3.31 8.53 -3.49
C LEU A 21 -4.08 9.41 -4.49
N LYS A 22 -4.54 10.59 -4.07
CA LYS A 22 -5.24 11.58 -4.93
C LYS A 22 -4.38 12.14 -6.05
N GLU A 23 -3.06 12.21 -5.86
CA GLU A 23 -2.15 12.63 -6.92
C GLU A 23 -1.95 11.56 -7.98
N LYS A 24 -1.98 10.28 -7.59
CA LYS A 24 -1.78 9.14 -8.50
C LYS A 24 -3.08 8.73 -9.20
N ILE A 25 -4.21 8.83 -8.52
CA ILE A 25 -5.52 8.37 -8.98
C ILE A 25 -6.50 9.54 -9.05
N LYS A 26 -7.25 9.63 -10.15
CA LYS A 26 -8.39 10.57 -10.23
C LYS A 26 -9.54 10.07 -9.38
N LEU A 27 -9.51 10.43 -8.11
CA LEU A 27 -10.60 10.17 -7.17
C LEU A 27 -11.76 11.16 -7.40
N PRO A 28 -13.01 10.75 -7.09
CA PRO A 28 -14.17 11.62 -7.18
C PRO A 28 -14.08 12.82 -6.22
N GLU A 29 -14.72 13.94 -6.58
CA GLU A 29 -14.71 15.17 -5.76
C GLU A 29 -15.32 15.00 -4.36
N HIS A 30 -16.07 13.91 -4.14
CA HIS A 30 -16.72 13.58 -2.86
C HIS A 30 -15.97 12.49 -2.08
N PHE A 31 -14.72 12.17 -2.44
CA PHE A 31 -13.92 11.19 -1.71
C PHE A 31 -13.72 11.65 -0.25
N GLY A 32 -14.05 10.76 0.70
CA GLY A 32 -14.21 11.09 2.12
C GLY A 32 -12.94 11.04 2.97
N ASP A 33 -11.78 10.74 2.38
CA ASP A 33 -10.49 10.61 3.10
C ASP A 33 -10.56 9.62 4.27
N ASN A 34 -11.22 8.49 4.05
CA ASN A 34 -11.41 7.41 5.01
C ASN A 34 -11.44 6.03 4.33
N LEU A 35 -11.24 4.98 5.11
CA LEU A 35 -11.18 3.59 4.62
C LEU A 35 -12.46 3.15 3.93
N ASP A 36 -13.61 3.59 4.43
CA ASP A 36 -14.92 3.31 3.85
C ASP A 36 -15.03 3.90 2.43
N ALA A 37 -14.59 5.14 2.22
CA ALA A 37 -14.54 5.73 0.88
C ALA A 37 -13.50 5.06 -0.01
N LEU A 38 -12.37 4.62 0.55
CA LEU A 38 -11.34 3.88 -0.20
C LEU A 38 -11.88 2.56 -0.74
N SER A 39 -12.55 1.77 0.10
CA SER A 39 -13.19 0.52 -0.31
C SER A 39 -14.25 0.76 -1.40
N ASP A 40 -15.14 1.75 -1.22
CA ASP A 40 -16.19 2.07 -2.20
C ASP A 40 -15.60 2.46 -3.58
N VAL A 41 -14.53 3.26 -3.60
CA VAL A 41 -13.89 3.61 -4.89
C VAL A 41 -13.12 2.45 -5.49
N VAL A 42 -12.42 1.63 -4.70
CA VAL A 42 -11.65 0.50 -5.22
C VAL A 42 -12.56 -0.57 -5.82
N THR A 43 -13.69 -0.86 -5.17
CA THR A 43 -14.63 -1.93 -5.59
C THR A 43 -15.58 -1.49 -6.72
N GLY A 44 -15.83 -0.19 -6.92
CA GLY A 44 -16.79 0.26 -7.93
C GLY A 44 -16.54 1.62 -8.61
N GLY A 45 -15.56 2.40 -8.14
CA GLY A 45 -15.31 3.77 -8.60
C GLY A 45 -14.09 3.95 -9.50
N LEU A 46 -13.18 2.97 -9.58
CA LEU A 46 -11.92 3.08 -10.32
C LEU A 46 -11.91 2.31 -11.65
N GLU A 47 -10.99 2.69 -12.53
CA GLU A 47 -10.82 2.03 -13.83
C GLU A 47 -10.03 0.72 -13.67
N MET A 48 -10.67 -0.40 -14.02
CA MET A 48 -10.12 -1.75 -13.92
C MET A 48 -9.49 -2.25 -15.22
N PRO A 49 -8.54 -3.21 -15.16
CA PRO A 49 -7.95 -3.80 -13.95
C PRO A 49 -6.92 -2.88 -13.28
N LEU A 50 -6.86 -2.92 -11.95
CA LEU A 50 -6.06 -2.04 -11.10
C LEU A 50 -5.16 -2.85 -10.17
N HIS A 51 -3.91 -2.41 -10.05
CA HIS A 51 -2.97 -2.94 -9.07
C HIS A 51 -2.46 -1.79 -8.19
N ILE A 52 -2.57 -1.95 -6.87
CA ILE A 52 -1.97 -1.03 -5.89
C ILE A 52 -0.79 -1.72 -5.23
N GLU A 53 0.35 -1.05 -5.22
CA GLU A 53 1.58 -1.53 -4.62
C GLU A 53 2.12 -0.50 -3.63
N PHE A 54 2.35 -0.93 -2.39
CA PHE A 54 3.02 -0.12 -1.37
C PHE A 54 4.50 -0.46 -1.32
N VAL A 55 5.36 0.55 -1.32
CA VAL A 55 6.82 0.38 -1.26
C VAL A 55 7.40 1.22 -0.14
N ASN A 56 8.58 0.80 0.35
CA ASN A 56 9.31 1.48 1.43
C ASN A 56 8.50 1.57 2.73
N MET A 57 7.70 0.56 3.05
CA MET A 57 6.99 0.51 4.32
C MET A 57 7.93 0.12 5.47
N THR A 58 7.85 0.85 6.57
CA THR A 58 8.53 0.50 7.82
C THR A 58 7.69 -0.52 8.60
N VAL A 59 8.29 -1.23 9.56
CA VAL A 59 7.57 -2.16 10.45
C VAL A 59 6.54 -1.41 11.32
N ASP A 60 6.89 -0.24 11.86
CA ASP A 60 5.95 0.61 12.61
C ASP A 60 4.76 1.04 11.75
N GLN A 61 4.97 1.33 10.45
CA GLN A 61 3.88 1.67 9.54
C GLN A 61 2.97 0.47 9.26
N LEU A 62 3.46 -0.76 9.24
CA LEU A 62 2.56 -1.93 9.14
C LEU A 62 1.52 -1.94 10.26
N GLU A 63 1.95 -1.68 11.49
CA GLU A 63 1.04 -1.64 12.64
C GLU A 63 0.11 -0.42 12.58
N ASN A 64 0.63 0.75 12.23
CA ASN A 64 -0.17 1.98 12.15
C ASN A 64 -1.21 1.97 11.02
N PHE A 65 -0.92 1.25 9.93
CA PHE A 65 -1.77 1.13 8.75
C PHE A 65 -2.43 -0.25 8.63
N GLU A 66 -2.49 -1.04 9.71
CA GLU A 66 -3.09 -2.39 9.69
C GLU A 66 -4.51 -2.38 9.10
N ASP A 67 -5.37 -1.47 9.57
CA ASP A 67 -6.74 -1.33 9.06
C ASP A 67 -6.80 -0.99 7.56
N LEU A 68 -5.82 -0.21 7.05
CA LEU A 68 -5.70 0.12 5.63
C LEU A 68 -5.33 -1.11 4.81
N LEU A 69 -4.34 -1.88 5.26
CA LEU A 69 -3.89 -3.09 4.59
C LEU A 69 -5.04 -4.09 4.50
N LEU A 70 -5.72 -4.33 5.63
CA LEU A 70 -6.88 -5.22 5.69
C LEU A 70 -8.01 -4.76 4.75
N THR A 71 -8.26 -3.44 4.67
CA THR A 71 -9.28 -2.89 3.77
C THR A 71 -8.96 -3.18 2.29
N LEU A 72 -7.68 -3.10 1.90
CA LEU A 72 -7.26 -3.38 0.54
C LEU A 72 -7.21 -4.88 0.23
N GLU A 73 -6.83 -5.71 1.19
CA GLU A 73 -6.90 -7.17 1.07
C GLU A 73 -8.36 -7.65 0.91
N ASP A 74 -9.28 -7.14 1.72
CA ASP A 74 -10.72 -7.46 1.60
C ASP A 74 -11.27 -7.02 0.22
N ALA A 75 -10.89 -5.83 -0.24
CA ALA A 75 -11.28 -5.35 -1.57
C ALA A 75 -10.71 -6.20 -2.73
N GLU A 76 -9.51 -6.80 -2.56
CA GLU A 76 -8.92 -7.76 -3.50
C GLU A 76 -9.74 -9.05 -3.55
N GLU A 77 -10.18 -9.56 -2.40
CA GLU A 77 -11.03 -10.74 -2.35
C GLU A 77 -12.42 -10.48 -2.98
N GLU A 78 -12.97 -9.28 -2.80
CA GLU A 78 -14.28 -8.90 -3.36
C GLU A 78 -14.23 -8.58 -4.86
N THR A 79 -13.08 -8.15 -5.38
CA THR A 79 -12.97 -7.59 -6.73
C THR A 79 -11.90 -8.30 -7.57
N GLU A 80 -12.33 -9.19 -8.47
CA GLU A 80 -11.44 -10.05 -9.28
C GLU A 80 -10.42 -9.29 -10.17
N ASP A 81 -10.71 -8.03 -10.52
CA ASP A 81 -9.84 -7.19 -11.36
C ASP A 81 -8.96 -6.21 -10.54
N PHE A 82 -9.05 -6.27 -9.21
CA PHE A 82 -8.21 -5.53 -8.28
C PHE A 82 -7.13 -6.45 -7.68
N THR A 83 -5.92 -5.92 -7.48
CA THR A 83 -4.82 -6.66 -6.84
C THR A 83 -4.02 -5.75 -5.93
N PHE A 84 -3.59 -6.25 -4.78
CA PHE A 84 -2.88 -5.48 -3.78
C PHE A 84 -1.60 -6.19 -3.30
N THR A 85 -0.49 -5.45 -3.22
CA THR A 85 0.77 -5.92 -2.64
C THR A 85 1.45 -4.82 -1.83
N TYR A 86 2.26 -5.21 -0.85
CA TYR A 86 3.09 -4.28 -0.10
C TYR A 86 4.48 -4.86 0.16
N PHE A 87 5.47 -3.98 0.22
CA PHE A 87 6.88 -4.31 0.45
C PHE A 87 7.45 -3.44 1.56
N LEU A 88 8.15 -4.09 2.48
CA LEU A 88 8.89 -3.39 3.51
C LEU A 88 10.16 -2.77 2.93
N GLU A 89 10.59 -1.66 3.52
CA GLU A 89 11.93 -1.15 3.30
C GLU A 89 12.92 -2.28 3.64
N GLN A 90 13.88 -2.52 2.75
CA GLN A 90 14.96 -3.44 3.05
C GLN A 90 16.00 -2.67 3.86
N TYR A 91 16.12 -3.02 5.14
CA TYR A 91 17.35 -2.75 5.85
C TYR A 91 18.41 -3.65 5.21
N GLU A 92 19.45 -3.07 4.62
CA GLU A 92 20.66 -3.82 4.35
C GLU A 92 21.16 -4.28 5.72
N ASP A 93 20.78 -5.50 6.15
CA ASP A 93 21.50 -6.21 7.18
C ASP A 93 22.93 -6.34 6.65
N ASP A 94 23.80 -5.45 7.11
CA ASP A 94 25.25 -5.60 7.09
C ASP A 94 25.59 -6.78 8.03
N GLU A 95 25.05 -7.98 7.75
CA GLU A 95 25.48 -9.22 8.38
C GLU A 95 26.75 -9.67 7.66
N GLY A 96 27.85 -9.22 8.24
CA GLY A 96 29.20 -9.51 7.84
C GLY A 96 29.52 -11.00 7.80
N ASP A 97 30.44 -11.32 6.89
CA ASP A 97 31.45 -12.37 6.99
C ASP A 97 31.01 -13.62 7.78
N ILE A 98 30.24 -14.50 7.13
CA ILE A 98 30.21 -15.91 7.53
C ILE A 98 31.61 -16.51 7.33
N VAL A 99 32.45 -16.42 8.36
CA VAL A 99 33.63 -17.27 8.47
C VAL A 99 33.15 -18.71 8.63
N GLU A 100 33.15 -19.48 7.54
CA GLU A 100 33.14 -20.94 7.59
C GLU A 100 34.43 -21.39 8.27
N ASP A 101 34.39 -21.57 9.58
CA ASP A 101 35.46 -22.25 10.32
C ASP A 101 35.30 -23.76 10.08
N GLU A 102 36.03 -24.25 9.08
CA GLU A 102 36.27 -25.67 8.86
C GLU A 102 37.19 -26.22 9.96
N GLU A 103 36.65 -27.00 10.90
CA GLU A 103 37.39 -28.08 11.59
C GLU A 103 36.56 -29.36 11.77
#